data_AF-A0A1S4BRG4-F1
#
_entry.id   AF-A0A1S4BRG4-F1
#
_cell.length_a   1.000
_cell.length_b   1.000
_cell.length_c   1.000
_cell.angle_alpha   90.00
_cell.angle_beta   90.00
_cell.angle_gamma   90.00
#
_symmetry.space_group_name_H-M   'P 1'
#
loop_
_entity.id
_entity.type
_entity.pdbx_description
1 polymer ?
#
loop_
_entity_poly.entity_id
_entity_poly.type
_entity_poly.pdbx_seq_one_letter_code
_entity_poly.pdbx_strand_id
1 'polypeptide(L)' 'MQTAALWLSPLLVAGAAGGMWAYKKHRQKTNVHIMALNLVRGVPLTPKEKETMLEVLTPPPGGTSSSSWWSKWFQQ' A
#
# COMPACT_ATOMS: atom_id res chain seq x y z
N MET A 1 -27.16 -31.15 4.98
CA MET A 1 -26.83 -29.78 4.54
C MET A 1 -25.31 -29.50 4.56
N GLN A 2 -24.43 -30.41 4.09
CA GLN A 2 -22.96 -30.24 4.20
C GLN A 2 -22.27 -29.89 2.87
N THR A 3 -22.88 -30.23 1.74
CA THR A 3 -22.31 -30.01 0.41
C THR A 3 -22.07 -28.53 0.13
N ALA A 4 -22.99 -27.64 0.52
CA ALA A 4 -22.84 -26.20 0.33
C ALA A 4 -21.62 -25.63 1.07
N ALA A 5 -21.30 -26.14 2.26
CA ALA A 5 -20.12 -25.69 3.01
C ALA A 5 -18.81 -26.07 2.31
N LEU A 6 -18.75 -27.25 1.69
CA LEU A 6 -17.58 -27.71 0.93
C LEU A 6 -17.36 -26.89 -0.36
N TRP A 7 -18.43 -26.39 -0.98
CA TRP A 7 -18.33 -25.53 -2.18
C TRP A 7 -18.07 -24.06 -1.85
N LEU A 8 -18.49 -23.60 -0.67
CA LEU A 8 -18.27 -22.22 -0.23
C LEU A 8 -16.88 -21.99 0.40
N SER A 9 -16.25 -23.04 0.95
CA SER A 9 -14.95 -22.89 1.62
C SER A 9 -13.86 -22.30 0.72
N PRO A 10 -13.69 -22.67 -0.58
CA PRO A 10 -12.64 -22.08 -1.40
C PRO A 10 -12.89 -20.60 -1.67
N LEU A 11 -14.15 -20.20 -1.87
CA LEU A 11 -14.52 -18.80 -2.10
C LEU A 11 -14.24 -17.94 -0.87
N LEU A 12 -14.59 -18.45 0.33
CA LEU A 12 -14.33 -17.77 1.59
C LEU A 12 -12.83 -17.63 1.86
N VAL A 13 -12.06 -18.71 1.65
CA VAL A 13 -10.59 -18.68 1.86
C VAL A 13 -9.92 -17.73 0.87
N ALA A 14 -10.27 -17.80 -0.41
CA ALA A 14 -9.71 -16.90 -1.42
C ALA A 14 -10.08 -15.43 -1.16
N GLY A 15 -11.34 -15.17 -0.81
CA GLY A 15 -11.82 -13.82 -0.46
C GLY A 15 -11.11 -13.26 0.78
N ALA A 16 -10.99 -14.05 1.83
CA ALA A 16 -10.30 -13.65 3.05
C ALA A 16 -8.81 -13.35 2.80
N ALA A 17 -8.11 -14.24 2.09
CA ALA A 17 -6.70 -14.07 1.76
C ALA A 17 -6.46 -12.83 0.88
N GLY A 18 -7.29 -12.64 -0.17
CA GLY A 18 -7.24 -11.47 -1.04
C GLY A 18 -7.51 -10.16 -0.29
N GLY A 19 -8.53 -10.16 0.57
CA GLY A 19 -8.87 -9.02 1.43
C GLY A 19 -7.73 -8.66 2.39
N MET A 20 -7.13 -9.66 3.06
CA MET A 20 -5.98 -9.46 3.95
C MET A 20 -4.77 -8.89 3.20
N TRP A 21 -4.46 -9.41 2.00
CA TRP A 21 -3.35 -8.89 1.18
C TRP A 21 -3.59 -7.44 0.77
N ALA A 22 -4.78 -7.13 0.26
CA ALA A 22 -5.14 -5.78 -0.17
C ALA A 22 -5.06 -4.80 1.01
N TYR A 23 -5.58 -5.17 2.18
CA TYR A 23 -5.51 -4.36 3.40
C TYR A 23 -4.06 -4.12 3.85
N LYS A 24 -3.23 -5.17 3.89
CA LYS A 24 -1.82 -5.07 4.26
C LYS A 24 -1.07 -4.15 3.30
N LYS A 25 -1.26 -4.32 1.99
CA LYS A 25 -0.65 -3.48 0.96
C LYS A 25 -1.08 -2.02 1.07
N HIS A 26 -2.35 -1.77 1.36
CA HIS A 26 -2.87 -0.42 1.59
C HIS A 26 -2.23 0.22 2.83
N ARG A 27 -2.21 -0.48 3.96
CA ARG A 27 -1.62 -0.02 5.23
C ARG A 27 -0.12 0.27 5.11
N GLN A 28 0.63 -0.52 4.35
CA GLN A 28 2.06 -0.29 4.13
C GLN A 28 2.35 1.07 3.50
N LYS A 29 1.57 1.49 2.50
CA LYS A 29 1.74 2.79 1.84
C LYS A 29 1.51 3.95 2.81
N THR A 30 0.47 3.86 3.64
CA THR A 30 0.15 4.90 4.64
C THR A 30 1.20 4.95 5.76
N ASN A 31 1.68 3.81 6.24
CA ASN A 31 2.67 3.77 7.32
C ASN A 31 4.01 4.39 6.90
N VAL A 32 4.46 4.19 5.65
CA VAL A 32 5.71 4.81 5.15
C VAL A 32 5.55 6.32 4.97
N HIS A 33 4.40 6.78 4.47
CA HIS A 33 4.12 8.22 4.34
C HIS A 33 4.14 8.91 5.71
N ILE A 34 3.53 8.29 6.73
CA ILE A 34 3.56 8.80 8.11
C ILE A 34 4.96 8.71 8.74
N MET A 35 5.74 7.66 8.45
CA MET A 35 7.13 7.53 8.91
C MET A 35 8.03 8.62 8.33
N ALA A 36 7.95 8.87 7.03
CA ALA A 36 8.70 9.96 6.38
C ALA A 36 8.34 11.32 6.97
N LEU A 37 7.05 11.57 7.17
CA LEU A 37 6.53 12.81 7.77
C LEU A 37 6.98 12.99 9.23
N ASN A 38 7.03 11.92 10.03
CA ASN A 38 7.48 11.98 11.42
C ASN A 38 9.01 12.15 11.53
N LEU A 39 9.79 11.55 10.62
CA LEU A 39 11.24 11.80 10.52
C LEU A 39 11.53 13.28 10.25
N VAL A 40 10.73 13.95 9.41
CA VAL A 40 10.83 15.40 9.17
C VAL A 40 10.50 16.22 10.41
N ARG A 41 9.52 15.78 11.21
CA ARG A 41 9.01 16.55 12.36
C ARG A 41 9.87 16.40 13.62
N GLY A 42 10.61 15.31 13.76
CA GLY A 42 11.49 15.05 14.90
C GLY A 42 12.85 15.75 14.83
N VAL A 43 13.24 16.26 13.66
CA VAL A 43 14.50 17.01 13.48
C VAL A 43 14.23 18.50 13.73
N PRO A 44 15.07 19.21 14.51
CA PRO A 44 14.96 20.65 14.69
C PRO A 44 15.30 21.37 13.38
N LEU A 45 14.31 21.49 12.50
CA LEU A 45 14.39 22.19 11.23
C LEU A 45 13.61 23.49 11.31
N THR A 46 14.17 24.54 10.71
CA THR A 46 13.48 25.83 10.54
C THR A 46 12.26 25.66 9.62
N PRO A 47 11.24 26.52 9.71
CA PRO A 47 10.05 26.42 8.86
C PRO A 47 10.37 26.37 7.35
N LYS A 48 11.42 27.08 6.91
CA LYS A 48 11.89 27.06 5.52
C LYS A 48 12.49 25.72 5.12
N GLU A 49 13.35 25.13 5.95
CA GLU A 49 13.95 23.82 5.68
C GLU A 49 12.89 22.70 5.67
N LYS A 50 11.82 22.83 6.46
CA LYS A 50 10.70 21.88 6.45
C LYS A 50 9.93 21.91 5.12
N GLU A 51 9.67 23.09 4.57
CA GLU A 51 9.02 23.24 3.26
C GLU A 51 9.85 22.57 2.18
N THR A 52 11.16 22.84 2.16
CA THR A 52 12.07 22.27 1.15
C THR A 52 12.19 20.76 1.29
N MET A 53 12.24 20.24 2.53
CA MET A 53 12.35 18.79 2.73
C MET A 53 11.04 18.06 2.43
N LEU A 54 9.88 18.67 2.67
CA LEU A 54 8.59 18.13 2.24
C LEU A 54 8.49 18.07 0.71
N GLU A 55 8.99 19.09 0.01
CA GLU A 55 9.04 19.10 -1.45
C GLU A 55 9.92 17.96 -1.99
N VAL A 56 11.11 17.77 -1.41
CA VAL A 56 12.05 16.69 -1.78
C VAL A 56 11.50 15.29 -1.46
N LEU A 57 10.82 15.13 -0.33
CA LEU A 57 10.26 13.84 0.11
C LEU A 57 8.90 13.52 -0.51
N THR A 58 8.28 14.46 -1.22
CA THR A 58 7.05 14.21 -1.96
C THR A 58 7.40 13.37 -3.19
N PRO A 59 6.99 12.08 -3.25
CA PRO A 59 7.29 11.26 -4.41
C PRO A 59 6.57 11.84 -5.64
N PRO A 60 7.17 11.76 -6.84
CA PRO A 60 6.51 12.22 -8.07
C PRO A 60 5.17 11.49 -8.25
N PRO A 61 4.13 12.18 -8.74
CA PRO A 61 2.81 11.58 -8.99
C PRO A 61 2.96 10.53 -10.08
N GLY A 62 3.21 9.28 -9.69
CA GLY A 62 3.56 8.21 -10.63
C GLY A 62 4.39 7.06 -10.06
N GLY A 63 4.82 7.13 -8.80
CA GLY A 63 5.56 6.07 -8.11
C GLY A 63 4.76 4.80 -7.78
N THR A 64 4.00 4.25 -8.73
CA THR A 64 3.41 2.91 -8.63
C THR A 64 4.19 1.92 -9.49
N SER A 65 5.46 1.68 -9.16
CA SER A 65 6.13 0.46 -9.64
C SER A 65 5.68 -0.73 -8.80
N SER A 66 4.45 -1.17 -9.06
CA SER A 66 3.92 -2.48 -8.64
C SER A 66 3.06 -3.11 -9.73
N SER A 67 2.93 -2.47 -10.90
CA SER A 67 2.05 -2.92 -11.98
C SER A 67 2.71 -3.91 -12.94
N SER A 68 4.04 -4.02 -12.98
CA SER A 68 4.72 -4.78 -14.05
C SER A 68 4.41 -6.27 -14.09
N TRP A 69 4.02 -6.87 -12.95
CA TRP A 69 3.63 -8.28 -12.89
C TRP A 69 2.13 -8.49 -13.17
N TRP A 70 1.28 -7.54 -12.74
CA TRP A 70 -0.16 -7.56 -13.00
C TRP A 70 -0.49 -7.24 -14.48
N SER A 71 0.25 -6.33 -15.10
CA SER A 71 0.06 -5.95 -16.50
C SER A 71 0.41 -7.08 -17.48
N LYS A 72 1.35 -7.97 -17.12
CA LYS A 72 1.70 -9.15 -17.93
C LYS A 72 0.62 -10.24 -17.96
N TRP A 73 -0.24 -10.30 -16.94
CA TRP A 73 -1.26 -11.35 -16.83
C TRP A 73 -2.54 -11.03 -17.62
N PHE A 74 -2.83 -9.74 -17.86
CA PHE A 74 -3.98 -9.28 -18.66
C PHE A 74 -3.67 -9.06 -20.15
N GLN A 75 -2.47 -9.44 -20.62
CA GLN A 75 -2.00 -9.27 -22.00
C GLN A 75 -1.95 -10.60 -22.79
N GLN A 76 -2.56 -11.67 -22.28
CA GLN A 76 -2.87 -12.91 -23.03
C GLN A 76 -4.35 -12.95 -23.38
#